data_AF-H7ELU7-F1
#
_entry.id   AF-H7ELU7-F1
#
_cell.length_a   1.000
_cell.length_b   1.000
_cell.length_c   1.000
_cell.angle_alpha   90.00
_cell.angle_beta   90.00
_cell.angle_gamma   90.00
#
_symmetry.space_group_name_H-M   'P 1'
#
loop_
_entity.id
_entity.type
_entity.pdbx_description
1 polymer ?
#
loop_
_entity_poly.entity_id
_entity_poly.type
_entity_poly.pdbx_seq_one_letter_code
_entity_poly.pdbx_strand_id
1 'polypeptide(L)'
;MIEQNEKKQGKLVYYIIAITVLIIAVLSSLQFFVVKERAKKSVAASYEEVCRRITDAYADVVSIRLSEYIKQMRMYTEADVTKTVDPVEIQSWLIEHASSMTPDFDRIGFIDSSGDFYNDQNSMTNVADRGYFDAIMRQGKPAARSFPISETAYGTKSKKKARYLM
;
A
#
# COMPACT_ATOMS: atom_id res chain seq x y z
N MET A 1 -2.60 52.13 -70.54
CA MET A 1 -2.02 52.32 -69.19
C MET A 1 -2.74 51.55 -68.07
N ILE A 2 -3.99 51.11 -68.25
CA ILE A 2 -4.77 50.41 -67.21
C ILE A 2 -4.27 48.96 -66.97
N GLU A 3 -3.89 48.25 -68.05
CA GLU A 3 -3.48 46.83 -68.00
C GLU A 3 -2.16 46.56 -67.25
N GLN A 4 -1.27 47.56 -67.16
CA GLN A 4 -0.01 47.45 -66.41
C GLN A 4 -0.21 47.57 -64.89
N ASN A 5 -1.28 48.24 -64.45
CA ASN A 5 -1.58 48.46 -63.04
C ASN A 5 -2.23 47.22 -62.41
N GLU A 6 -3.11 46.51 -63.12
CA GLU A 6 -3.70 45.25 -62.63
C GLU A 6 -2.65 44.15 -62.43
N LYS A 7 -1.68 44.01 -63.34
CA LYS A 7 -0.56 43.06 -63.18
C LYS A 7 0.37 43.40 -62.00
N LYS A 8 0.53 44.69 -61.67
CA LYS A 8 1.29 45.13 -60.48
C LYS A 8 0.51 44.92 -59.19
N GLN A 9 -0.80 45.16 -59.19
CA GLN A 9 -1.65 44.96 -58.02
C GLN A 9 -1.79 43.47 -57.65
N GLY A 10 -1.92 42.57 -58.63
CA GLY A 10 -1.94 41.12 -58.37
C GLY A 10 -0.64 40.59 -57.72
N LYS A 11 0.52 41.13 -58.13
CA LYS A 11 1.82 40.78 -57.50
C LYS A 11 1.96 41.30 -56.07
N LEU A 12 1.45 42.50 -55.77
CA LEU A 12 1.44 43.08 -54.42
C LEU A 12 0.53 42.29 -53.47
N VAL A 13 -0.68 41.93 -53.93
CA VAL A 13 -1.62 41.11 -53.15
C VAL A 13 -1.04 39.73 -52.87
N TYR A 14 -0.42 39.09 -53.88
CA TYR A 14 0.28 37.81 -53.69
C TYR A 14 1.40 37.92 -52.64
N TYR A 15 2.19 39.00 -52.66
CA TYR A 15 3.27 39.21 -51.69
C TYR A 15 2.75 39.37 -50.26
N ILE A 16 1.65 40.11 -50.07
CA ILE A 16 1.01 40.29 -48.76
C ILE A 16 0.45 38.96 -48.24
N ILE A 17 -0.21 38.18 -49.10
CA ILE A 17 -0.73 36.85 -48.73
C ILE A 17 0.44 35.92 -48.36
N ALA A 18 1.51 35.90 -49.16
CA ALA A 18 2.68 35.08 -48.89
C ALA A 18 3.34 35.43 -47.55
N ILE A 19 3.49 36.72 -47.23
CA ILE A 19 4.01 37.19 -45.94
C ILE A 19 3.07 36.79 -44.79
N THR A 20 1.75 36.90 -44.99
CA THR A 20 0.77 36.54 -43.96
C THR A 20 0.82 35.04 -43.65
N VAL A 21 0.88 34.20 -44.68
CA VAL A 21 1.04 32.75 -44.52
C VAL A 21 2.36 32.39 -43.84
N LEU A 22 3.45 33.08 -44.21
CA LEU A 22 4.75 32.91 -43.58
C LEU A 22 4.69 33.24 -42.07
N ILE A 23 4.08 34.37 -41.70
CA ILE A 23 3.93 34.78 -40.30
C ILE A 23 3.08 33.76 -39.52
N ILE A 24 1.96 33.30 -40.08
CA ILE A 24 1.12 32.28 -39.46
C ILE A 24 1.89 30.98 -39.28
N ALA A 25 2.68 30.55 -40.27
CA ALA A 25 3.48 29.33 -40.18
C ALA A 25 4.56 29.43 -39.08
N VAL A 26 5.24 30.58 -38.97
CA VAL A 26 6.25 30.83 -37.94
C VAL A 26 5.62 30.86 -36.55
N LEU A 27 4.51 31.58 -36.37
CA LEU A 27 3.80 31.67 -35.10
C LEU A 27 3.25 30.30 -34.66
N SER A 28 2.67 29.54 -35.60
CA SER A 28 2.15 28.20 -35.31
C SER A 28 3.28 27.23 -34.92
N SER A 29 4.44 27.33 -35.56
CA SER A 29 5.61 26.51 -35.23
C SER A 29 6.16 26.84 -33.84
N LEU A 30 6.22 28.12 -33.49
CA LEU A 30 6.67 28.58 -32.18
C LEU A 30 5.72 28.11 -31.07
N GLN A 31 4.41 28.26 -31.28
CA GLN A 31 3.38 27.77 -30.35
C GLN A 31 3.50 26.27 -30.13
N PHE A 32 3.71 25.48 -31.19
CA PHE A 32 3.87 24.04 -31.09
C PHE A 32 5.10 23.64 -30.26
N PHE A 33 6.20 24.37 -30.37
CA PHE A 33 7.42 24.12 -29.59
C PHE A 33 7.19 24.41 -28.09
N VAL A 34 6.58 25.56 -27.76
CA VAL A 34 6.28 25.95 -26.38
C VAL A 34 5.29 24.99 -25.72
N VAL A 35 4.25 24.57 -26.44
CA VAL A 35 3.24 23.62 -25.92
C VAL A 35 3.87 22.26 -25.67
N LYS A 36 4.72 21.74 -26.56
CA LYS A 36 5.43 20.47 -26.34
C LYS A 36 6.28 20.48 -25.08
N GLU A 37 7.00 21.57 -24.85
CA GLU A 37 7.93 21.68 -23.74
C GLU A 37 7.20 21.86 -22.40
N ARG A 38 6.12 22.65 -22.40
CA ARG A 38 5.23 22.78 -21.24
C ARG A 38 4.45 21.49 -20.96
N ALA A 39 3.95 20.80 -21.99
CA ALA A 39 3.23 19.55 -21.84
C ALA A 39 4.13 18.45 -21.26
N LYS A 40 5.37 18.32 -21.74
CA LYS A 40 6.33 17.35 -21.17
C LYS A 40 6.63 17.61 -19.70
N LYS A 41 6.88 18.87 -19.32
CA LYS A 41 7.14 19.25 -17.93
C LYS A 41 5.90 19.05 -17.04
N SER A 42 4.73 19.42 -17.54
CA SER A 42 3.46 19.27 -16.80
C SER A 42 3.10 17.80 -16.58
N VAL A 43 3.24 16.94 -17.60
CA VAL A 43 2.95 15.51 -17.49
C VAL A 43 3.91 14.82 -16.52
N ALA A 44 5.21 15.16 -16.56
CA ALA A 44 6.19 14.59 -15.64
C ALA A 44 5.92 15.02 -14.18
N ALA A 45 5.67 16.32 -13.95
CA ALA A 45 5.35 16.83 -12.61
C ALA A 45 4.02 16.28 -12.07
N SER A 46 3.01 16.15 -12.93
CA SER A 46 1.72 15.57 -12.58
C SER A 46 1.85 14.09 -12.22
N TYR A 47 2.71 13.34 -12.92
CA TYR A 47 2.96 11.93 -12.60
C TYR A 47 3.62 11.76 -11.23
N GLU A 48 4.66 12.54 -10.93
CA GLU A 48 5.35 12.49 -9.63
C GLU A 48 4.40 12.87 -8.48
N GLU A 49 3.58 13.90 -8.67
CA GLU A 49 2.59 14.34 -7.69
C GLU A 49 1.51 13.28 -7.44
N VAL A 50 1.01 12.63 -8.50
CA VAL A 50 0.01 11.55 -8.39
C VAL A 50 0.60 10.35 -7.67
N CYS A 51 1.81 9.91 -8.05
CA CYS A 51 2.48 8.81 -7.37
C CYS A 51 2.69 9.12 -5.89
N ARG A 52 3.15 10.33 -5.54
CA ARG A 52 3.34 10.72 -4.14
C ARG A 52 2.04 10.71 -3.35
N ARG A 53 0.97 11.31 -3.90
CA ARG A 53 -0.36 11.33 -3.26
C ARG A 53 -0.92 9.92 -3.04
N ILE A 54 -0.73 9.02 -4.00
CA ILE A 54 -1.13 7.61 -3.87
C ILE A 54 -0.33 6.96 -2.75
N THR A 55 1.00 7.08 -2.77
CA THR A 55 1.86 6.49 -1.75
C THR A 55 1.53 7.02 -0.35
N ASP A 56 1.36 8.34 -0.20
CA ASP A 56 0.99 8.97 1.07
C ASP A 56 -0.37 8.45 1.56
N ALA A 57 -1.38 8.41 0.68
CA ALA A 57 -2.70 7.89 1.04
C ALA A 57 -2.66 6.41 1.46
N TYR A 58 -1.89 5.57 0.77
CA TYR A 58 -1.70 4.17 1.17
C TYR A 58 -0.94 4.05 2.49
N ALA A 59 0.09 4.86 2.71
CA ALA A 59 0.84 4.89 3.96
C ALA A 59 -0.06 5.29 5.15
N ASP A 60 -0.94 6.27 4.95
CA ASP A 60 -1.93 6.68 5.95
C ASP A 60 -2.91 5.55 6.26
N VAL A 61 -3.47 4.89 5.24
CA VAL A 61 -4.38 3.75 5.44
C VAL A 61 -3.68 2.63 6.22
N VAL A 62 -2.45 2.27 5.85
CA VAL A 62 -1.67 1.25 6.57
C VAL A 62 -1.41 1.66 8.01
N SER A 63 -1.07 2.93 8.25
CA SER A 63 -0.80 3.45 9.59
C SER A 63 -2.05 3.45 10.47
N ILE A 64 -3.21 3.80 9.92
CA ILE A 64 -4.50 3.73 10.60
C ILE A 64 -4.81 2.29 11.00
N ARG A 65 -4.72 1.34 10.07
CA ARG A 65 -4.95 -0.09 10.35
C ARG A 65 -3.99 -0.63 11.40
N LEU A 66 -2.71 -0.29 11.30
CA LEU A 66 -1.73 -0.70 12.31
C LEU A 66 -2.05 -0.13 13.69
N SER A 67 -2.51 1.13 13.76
CA SER A 67 -2.94 1.72 15.01
C SER A 67 -4.18 1.03 15.59
N GLU A 68 -5.13 0.60 14.76
CA GLU A 68 -6.30 -0.17 15.18
C GLU A 68 -5.87 -1.51 15.79
N TYR A 69 -4.98 -2.23 15.11
CA TYR A 69 -4.43 -3.49 15.60
C TYR A 69 -3.69 -3.34 16.93
N ILE A 70 -2.87 -2.29 17.08
CA ILE A 70 -2.17 -2.01 18.35
C ILE A 70 -3.16 -1.70 19.48
N LYS A 71 -4.20 -0.91 19.21
CA LYS A 71 -5.23 -0.59 20.21
C LYS A 71 -5.97 -1.86 20.64
N GLN A 72 -6.31 -2.73 19.70
CA GLN A 72 -6.96 -3.99 20.01
C GLN A 72 -6.03 -4.90 20.82
N MET A 73 -4.76 -5.06 20.45
CA MET A 73 -3.79 -5.82 21.25
C MET A 73 -3.68 -5.28 22.68
N ARG A 74 -3.66 -3.95 22.85
CA ARG A 74 -3.61 -3.32 24.18
C ARG A 74 -4.80 -3.71 25.06
N MET A 75 -6.01 -3.78 24.50
CA MET A 75 -7.19 -4.25 25.23
C MET A 75 -6.96 -5.63 25.86
N TYR A 76 -6.34 -6.55 25.12
CA TYR A 76 -6.03 -7.89 25.63
C TYR A 76 -4.85 -7.88 26.59
N THR A 77 -3.78 -7.13 26.33
CA THR A 77 -2.57 -7.14 27.19
C THR A 77 -2.73 -6.37 28.50
N GLU A 78 -3.55 -5.31 28.51
CA GLU A 78 -3.77 -4.43 29.67
C GLU A 78 -4.96 -4.88 30.54
N ALA A 79 -5.69 -5.93 30.14
CA ALA A 79 -6.81 -6.48 30.91
C ALA A 79 -6.37 -6.97 32.29
N ASP A 80 -7.20 -6.80 33.32
CA ASP A 80 -6.83 -7.19 34.69
C ASP A 80 -6.58 -8.69 34.84
N VAL A 81 -7.25 -9.52 34.02
CA VAL A 81 -7.06 -10.98 34.01
C VAL A 81 -5.64 -11.39 33.60
N THR A 82 -4.94 -10.61 32.76
CA THR A 82 -3.57 -10.97 32.35
C THR A 82 -2.57 -10.78 33.49
N LYS A 83 -2.93 -10.04 34.54
CA LYS A 83 -2.11 -9.84 35.74
C LYS A 83 -2.24 -10.99 36.73
N THR A 84 -3.26 -11.84 36.62
CA THR A 84 -3.44 -12.99 37.52
C THR A 84 -2.47 -14.13 37.18
N VAL A 85 -1.97 -14.17 35.94
CA VAL A 85 -1.05 -15.19 35.42
C VAL A 85 -1.63 -16.61 35.55
N ASP A 86 -2.94 -16.74 35.69
CA ASP A 86 -3.64 -18.02 35.69
C ASP A 86 -4.10 -18.34 34.25
N PRO A 87 -3.53 -19.36 33.59
CA PRO A 87 -3.88 -19.70 32.22
C PRO A 87 -5.36 -20.08 32.04
N VAL A 88 -6.00 -20.66 33.06
CA VAL A 88 -7.41 -21.10 32.99
C VAL A 88 -8.34 -19.89 33.02
N GLU A 89 -8.05 -18.94 33.90
CA GLU A 89 -8.82 -17.69 34.02
C GLU A 89 -8.66 -16.82 32.78
N ILE A 90 -7.42 -16.69 32.29
CA ILE A 90 -7.11 -15.94 31.06
C ILE A 90 -7.77 -16.59 29.85
N GLN A 91 -7.71 -17.92 29.70
CA GLN A 91 -8.36 -18.62 28.59
C GLN A 91 -9.88 -18.45 28.62
N SER A 92 -10.50 -18.57 29.79
CA SER A 92 -11.95 -18.37 29.94
C SER A 92 -12.34 -16.95 29.50
N TRP A 93 -11.58 -15.94 29.94
CA TRP A 93 -11.81 -14.56 29.54
C TRP A 93 -11.62 -14.34 28.03
N LEU A 94 -10.60 -14.95 27.42
CA LEU A 94 -10.36 -14.89 25.97
C LEU A 94 -11.54 -15.46 25.16
N ILE A 95 -12.10 -16.59 25.60
CA ILE A 95 -13.27 -17.22 24.96
C ILE A 95 -14.49 -16.29 25.06
N GLU A 96 -14.74 -15.70 26.23
CA GLU A 96 -15.85 -14.75 26.43
C GLU A 96 -15.72 -13.49 25.54
N HIS A 97 -14.48 -13.07 25.28
CA HIS A 97 -14.17 -11.87 24.49
C HIS A 97 -13.82 -12.18 23.02
N ALA A 98 -13.94 -13.43 22.58
CA ALA A 98 -13.67 -13.84 21.19
C ALA A 98 -14.55 -13.08 20.18
N SER A 99 -15.79 -12.76 20.57
CA SER A 99 -16.73 -11.98 19.76
C SER A 99 -16.33 -10.51 19.55
N SER A 100 -15.45 -9.97 20.41
CA SER A 100 -14.92 -8.60 20.30
C SER A 100 -13.68 -8.51 19.39
N MET A 101 -13.19 -9.66 18.90
CA MET A 101 -12.06 -9.72 17.99
C MET A 101 -12.47 -9.21 16.60
N THR A 102 -11.62 -8.38 15.98
CA THR A 102 -11.89 -7.97 14.59
C THR A 102 -11.60 -9.15 13.65
N PRO A 103 -12.28 -9.25 12.50
CA PRO A 103 -12.06 -10.34 11.54
C PRO A 103 -10.64 -10.42 10.96
N ASP A 104 -9.82 -9.38 11.20
CA ASP A 104 -8.43 -9.29 10.72
C ASP A 104 -7.46 -10.14 11.56
N PHE A 105 -7.86 -10.58 12.75
CA PHE A 105 -7.09 -11.51 13.58
C PHE A 105 -7.61 -12.94 13.38
N ASP A 106 -6.70 -13.85 13.02
CA ASP A 106 -7.02 -15.28 12.89
C ASP A 106 -7.25 -15.91 14.29
N ARG A 107 -6.38 -15.57 15.26
CA ARG A 107 -6.40 -16.09 16.63
C ARG A 107 -5.77 -15.12 17.62
N ILE A 108 -6.25 -15.14 18.86
CA ILE A 108 -5.63 -14.46 20.01
C ILE A 108 -5.44 -15.49 21.12
N GLY A 109 -4.30 -15.42 21.80
CA GLY A 109 -4.02 -16.35 22.89
C GLY A 109 -2.91 -15.88 23.80
N PHE A 110 -2.89 -16.48 24.98
CA PHE A 110 -1.89 -16.31 26.00
C PHE A 110 -0.85 -17.43 25.92
N ILE A 111 0.43 -17.09 26.09
CA ILE A 111 1.51 -18.08 26.14
C ILE A 111 2.11 -18.05 27.54
N ASP A 112 2.16 -19.21 28.20
CA ASP A 112 2.78 -19.34 29.51
C ASP A 112 4.33 -19.48 29.41
N SER A 113 5.02 -19.55 30.55
CA SER A 113 6.48 -19.75 30.59
C SER A 113 6.94 -21.11 30.05
N SER A 114 6.04 -22.09 29.99
CA SER A 114 6.27 -23.44 29.47
C SER A 114 6.20 -23.48 27.94
N GLY A 115 5.66 -22.42 27.33
CA GLY A 115 5.42 -22.30 25.90
C GLY A 115 4.09 -22.88 25.46
N ASP A 116 3.16 -23.12 26.37
CA ASP A 116 1.80 -23.54 26.04
C ASP A 116 0.96 -22.32 25.66
N PHE A 117 0.46 -22.32 24.42
CA PHE A 117 -0.41 -21.30 23.85
C PHE A 117 -1.88 -21.66 24.06
N TYR A 118 -2.56 -20.91 24.92
CA TYR A 118 -3.98 -21.00 25.23
C TYR A 118 -4.74 -19.97 24.41
N ASN A 119 -5.65 -20.40 23.55
CA ASN A 119 -6.37 -19.51 22.63
C ASN A 119 -7.86 -19.36 22.94
N ASP A 120 -8.47 -18.39 22.24
CA ASP A 120 -9.88 -18.04 22.21
C ASP A 120 -10.83 -19.16 21.73
N GLN A 121 -10.28 -20.24 21.16
CA GLN A 121 -11.04 -21.39 20.65
C GLN A 121 -11.01 -22.59 21.61
N ASN A 122 -10.63 -22.38 22.87
CA ASN A 122 -10.46 -23.44 23.86
C ASN A 122 -9.46 -24.53 23.43
N SER A 123 -8.42 -24.14 22.68
CA SER A 123 -7.36 -25.03 22.21
C SER A 123 -6.03 -24.63 22.82
N MET A 124 -5.22 -25.64 23.13
CA MET A 124 -3.86 -25.52 23.64
C MET A 124 -2.87 -26.08 22.62
N THR A 125 -1.78 -25.38 22.35
CA THR A 125 -0.70 -25.86 21.47
C THR A 125 0.65 -25.39 22.03
N ASN A 126 1.67 -26.24 22.02
CA ASN A 126 2.99 -25.80 22.44
C ASN A 126 3.70 -25.03 21.31
N VAL A 127 4.25 -23.87 21.63
CA VAL A 127 4.94 -22.95 20.73
C VAL A 127 6.35 -22.61 21.19
N ALA A 128 6.90 -23.38 22.14
CA ALA A 128 8.25 -23.15 22.68
C ALA A 128 9.35 -23.25 21.60
N ASP A 129 9.07 -23.96 20.50
CA ASP A 129 9.93 -24.13 19.33
C ASP A 129 9.88 -22.94 18.35
N ARG A 130 8.94 -22.00 18.53
CA ARG A 130 8.74 -20.87 17.62
C ARG A 130 9.72 -19.73 17.89
N GLY A 131 10.24 -19.14 16.83
CA GLY A 131 11.20 -18.03 16.94
C GLY A 131 10.65 -16.78 17.65
N TYR A 132 9.34 -16.55 17.60
CA TYR A 132 8.72 -15.44 18.34
C TYR A 132 8.70 -15.70 19.85
N PHE A 133 8.59 -16.96 20.29
CA PHE A 133 8.62 -17.33 21.70
C PHE A 133 10.01 -17.08 22.29
N ASP A 134 11.06 -17.53 21.60
CA ASP A 134 12.44 -17.28 22.02
C ASP A 134 12.76 -15.77 22.10
N ALA A 135 12.30 -15.00 21.10
CA ALA A 135 12.51 -13.56 21.05
C ALA A 135 11.82 -12.80 22.19
N ILE A 136 10.62 -13.20 22.60
CA ILE A 136 9.87 -12.52 23.67
C ILE A 136 10.28 -13.04 25.05
N MET A 137 10.25 -14.36 25.26
CA MET A 137 10.43 -14.97 26.58
C MET A 137 11.91 -15.13 26.99
N ARG A 138 12.83 -15.36 26.04
CA ARG A 138 14.27 -15.53 26.38
C ARG A 138 15.09 -14.27 26.16
N GLN A 139 14.78 -13.49 25.12
CA GLN A 139 15.52 -12.27 24.78
C GLN A 139 14.87 -10.99 25.35
N GLY A 140 13.68 -11.10 25.97
CA GLY A 140 13.00 -9.98 26.64
C GLY A 140 12.51 -8.88 25.70
N LYS A 141 12.28 -9.18 24.42
CA LYS A 141 11.77 -8.17 23.47
C LYS A 141 10.29 -7.89 23.75
N PRO A 142 9.86 -6.62 23.75
CA PRO A 142 8.47 -6.26 24.03
C PRO A 142 7.49 -6.72 22.95
N ALA A 143 7.99 -6.99 21.74
CA ALA A 143 7.22 -7.57 20.64
C ALA A 143 8.17 -8.29 19.68
N ALA A 144 7.71 -9.39 19.08
CA ALA A 144 8.40 -10.09 18.01
C ALA A 144 7.44 -10.36 16.86
N ARG A 145 7.88 -10.11 15.63
CA ARG A 145 7.19 -10.57 14.42
C ARG A 145 7.86 -11.84 13.93
N SER A 146 7.06 -12.89 13.71
CA SER A 146 7.54 -14.04 12.92
C SER A 146 7.60 -13.63 11.46
N PHE A 147 8.65 -14.07 10.77
CA PHE A 147 8.65 -14.07 9.30
C PHE A 147 7.56 -15.03 8.80
N PRO A 148 7.01 -14.82 7.59
CA PRO A 148 5.99 -15.69 7.03
C PRO A 148 6.51 -17.13 7.05
N ILE A 149 5.82 -17.99 7.80
CA ILE A 149 6.01 -19.43 7.70
C ILE A 149 5.61 -19.80 6.27
N SER A 150 6.52 -20.46 5.54
CA SER A 150 6.15 -21.08 4.27
C SER A 150 4.93 -21.97 4.51
N GLU A 151 4.03 -21.99 3.54
CA GLU A 151 2.72 -22.69 3.47
C GLU A 151 2.75 -24.18 3.89
N THR A 152 3.92 -24.73 4.17
CA THR A 152 4.19 -26.09 4.64
C THR A 152 3.71 -26.38 6.06
N ALA A 153 3.40 -25.37 6.88
CA ALA A 153 2.95 -25.55 8.27
C ALA A 153 1.42 -25.54 8.46
N TYR A 154 0.65 -25.01 7.51
CA TYR A 154 -0.80 -25.16 7.48
C TYR A 154 -1.11 -26.45 6.75
N GLY A 155 -1.19 -27.54 7.51
CA GLY A 155 -1.43 -28.90 7.03
C GLY A 155 -2.60 -28.97 6.05
N THR A 156 -2.29 -28.89 4.76
CA THR A 156 -3.21 -29.24 3.70
C THR A 156 -2.52 -30.30 2.88
N LYS A 157 -3.01 -31.53 2.99
CA LYS A 157 -2.86 -32.55 1.94
C LYS A 157 -3.59 -32.04 0.68
N SER A 158 -3.07 -31.01 0.00
CA SER A 158 -3.50 -30.65 -1.34
C SER A 158 -2.46 -31.19 -2.31
N LYS A 159 -2.71 -32.41 -2.77
CA LYS A 159 -2.00 -33.03 -3.88
C LYS A 159 -2.13 -32.13 -5.12
N LYS A 160 -0.97 -31.94 -5.77
CA LYS A 160 -0.76 -31.70 -7.21
C LYS A 160 -0.76 -30.24 -7.72
N LYS A 161 0.47 -29.76 -7.92
CA LYS A 161 1.09 -29.51 -9.24
C LYS A 161 0.52 -28.31 -10.02
N ALA A 162 0.98 -27.11 -9.69
CA ALA A 162 1.04 -26.01 -10.66
C ALA A 162 2.48 -25.91 -11.21
N ARG A 163 2.67 -26.38 -12.45
CA ARG A 163 3.83 -26.04 -13.28
C ARG A 163 3.69 -24.57 -13.65
N TYR A 164 4.67 -23.75 -13.30
CA TYR A 164 4.88 -22.49 -13.99
C TYR A 164 5.48 -22.81 -15.37
N LEU A 165 4.79 -22.40 -16.42
CA LEU A 165 5.38 -22.15 -17.74
C LEU A 165 5.37 -20.64 -17.95
N MET A 166 6.49 -20.15 -18.47
CA MET A 166 6.67 -18.80 -19.02
C MET A 166 5.67 -18.52 -20.13
#